data_AF-A0A956P4C9-F1
#
_entry.id   AF-A0A956P4C9-F1
#
_cell.length_a   1.000
_cell.length_b   1.000
_cell.length_c   1.000
_cell.angle_alpha   90.00
_cell.angle_beta   90.00
_cell.angle_gamma   90.00
#
_symmetry.space_group_name_H-M   'P 1'
#
loop_
_entity.id
_entity.type
_entity.pdbx_description
1 polymer ?
#
loop_
_entity_poly.entity_id
_entity_poly.type
_entity_poly.pdbx_seq_one_letter_code
_entity_poly.pdbx_strand_id
1 'polypeptide(L)' 'AGLVARRIVTDHAVGTHVAQAERMGLIRFGSRVDVFLPAGTPILVREGERTVAGTTVIAEWPA' A
#
# COMPACT_ATOMS: atom_id res chain seq x y z
N ALA A 1 -1.11 -12.40 -19.12
CA ALA A 1 -1.34 -12.67 -17.68
C ALA A 1 -1.98 -14.05 -17.57
N GLY A 2 -1.18 -15.08 -17.26
CA GLY A 2 -1.65 -16.47 -17.20
C GLY A 2 -2.48 -16.77 -15.95
N LEU A 3 -2.90 -18.04 -15.82
CA LEU A 3 -3.73 -18.64 -14.77
C LEU A 3 -3.37 -18.27 -13.31
N VAL A 4 -2.17 -17.74 -13.06
CA VAL A 4 -1.63 -17.33 -11.74
C VAL A 4 -1.51 -15.80 -11.66
N ALA A 5 -2.60 -15.10 -11.97
CA ALA A 5 -2.58 -13.69 -12.40
C ALA A 5 -1.92 -12.69 -11.44
N ARG A 6 -1.22 -11.71 -12.04
CA ARG A 6 -0.80 -10.42 -11.46
C ARG A 6 -2.01 -9.48 -11.36
N ARG A 7 -2.86 -9.65 -10.34
CA ARG A 7 -4.12 -8.89 -10.19
C ARG A 7 -4.18 -8.24 -8.80
N ILE A 8 -4.60 -6.97 -8.77
CA ILE A 8 -5.02 -6.30 -7.53
C ILE A 8 -6.47 -6.68 -7.28
N VAL A 9 -6.76 -7.21 -6.09
CA VAL A 9 -8.11 -7.48 -5.63
C VAL A 9 -8.44 -6.50 -4.53
N THR A 10 -9.53 -5.78 -4.71
CA THR A 10 -10.11 -4.90 -3.70
C THR A 10 -11.33 -5.61 -3.13
N ASP A 11 -11.36 -5.79 -1.81
CA ASP A 11 -12.45 -6.51 -1.15
C ASP A 11 -13.67 -5.61 -0.90
N HIS A 12 -13.47 -4.28 -0.93
CA HIS A 12 -14.48 -3.27 -0.59
C HIS A 12 -15.13 -2.61 -1.81
N ALA A 13 -16.37 -2.17 -1.64
CA ALA A 13 -17.10 -1.38 -2.62
C ALA A 13 -16.92 0.13 -2.35
N VAL A 14 -17.27 0.95 -3.35
CA VAL A 14 -17.31 2.41 -3.18
C VAL A 14 -18.33 2.77 -2.11
N GLY A 15 -17.94 3.63 -1.17
CA GLY A 15 -18.78 4.05 -0.05
C GLY A 15 -18.66 3.17 1.21
N THR A 16 -17.89 2.09 1.18
CA THR A 16 -17.58 1.32 2.39
C THR A 16 -16.78 2.17 3.37
N HIS A 17 -17.28 2.29 4.60
CA HIS A 17 -16.50 2.84 5.71
C HIS A 17 -15.45 1.83 6.15
N VAL A 18 -14.20 2.28 6.27
CA VAL A 18 -13.07 1.45 6.70
C VAL A 18 -12.38 2.08 7.90
N ALA A 19 -11.83 1.24 8.77
CA ALA A 19 -10.97 1.68 9.85
C ALA A 19 -9.53 1.87 9.35
N GLN A 20 -8.76 2.73 10.04
CA GLN A 20 -7.32 2.83 9.79
C GLN A 20 -6.66 1.46 10.03
N ALA A 21 -5.73 1.10 9.14
CA ALA A 21 -5.04 -0.20 9.11
C ALA A 21 -5.92 -1.43 8.79
N GLU A 22 -7.18 -1.24 8.40
CA GLU A 22 -8.01 -2.33 7.90
C GLU A 22 -7.48 -2.88 6.57
N ARG A 23 -7.61 -4.20 6.37
CA ARG A 23 -7.24 -4.84 5.10
C ARG A 23 -8.19 -4.37 4.00
N MET A 24 -7.62 -3.71 2.98
CA MET A 24 -8.39 -3.23 1.82
C MET A 24 -8.52 -4.28 0.70
N GLY A 25 -7.64 -5.28 0.69
CA GLY A 25 -7.56 -6.25 -0.41
C GLY A 25 -6.27 -7.06 -0.43
N LEU A 26 -5.93 -7.56 -1.62
CA LEU A 26 -4.73 -8.34 -1.87
C LEU A 26 -4.12 -8.04 -3.24
N ILE A 27 -2.82 -7.76 -3.26
CA ILE A 27 -2.02 -7.69 -4.49
C ILE A 27 -1.47 -9.09 -4.78
N ARG A 28 -2.02 -9.77 -5.79
CA ARG A 28 -1.56 -11.10 -6.21
C ARG A 28 -0.39 -10.94 -7.17
N PHE A 29 0.79 -11.42 -6.78
CA PHE A 29 2.00 -11.45 -7.61
C PHE A 29 2.36 -10.10 -8.27
N GLY A 30 2.07 -8.98 -7.59
CA GLY A 30 2.45 -7.65 -8.04
C GLY A 30 3.94 -7.38 -7.78
N SER A 31 4.58 -6.63 -8.68
CA SER A 31 6.02 -6.32 -8.61
C SER A 31 6.32 -4.98 -7.94
N ARG A 32 5.34 -4.08 -7.84
CA ARG A 32 5.53 -2.70 -7.36
C ARG A 32 4.20 -2.12 -6.83
N VAL A 33 4.32 -1.24 -5.83
CA VAL A 33 3.25 -0.36 -5.34
C VAL A 33 3.81 1.06 -5.36
N ASP A 34 3.08 1.98 -5.99
CA ASP A 34 3.36 3.41 -5.91
C ASP A 34 2.45 4.02 -4.85
N VAL A 35 3.02 4.80 -3.94
CA VAL A 35 2.30 5.44 -2.83
C VAL A 35 2.30 6.95 -3.06
N PHE A 36 1.11 7.53 -3.19
CA PHE A 36 0.94 8.96 -3.34
C PHE A 36 0.68 9.59 -1.97
N LEU A 37 1.50 10.59 -1.63
CA LEU A 37 1.45 11.29 -0.34
C LEU A 37 1.30 12.80 -0.59
N PRO A 38 0.69 13.55 0.34
CA PRO A 38 0.68 15.00 0.29
C PRO A 38 2.08 15.59 0.18
N ALA A 39 2.20 16.76 -0.44
CA ALA A 39 3.47 17.47 -0.52
C ALA A 39 3.98 17.82 0.89
N GLY A 40 5.28 17.62 1.14
CA GLY A 40 5.89 17.89 2.44
C GLY A 40 5.77 16.74 3.46
N THR A 41 5.10 15.64 3.11
CA THR A 41 5.06 14.43 3.94
C THR A 41 6.48 13.92 4.25
N PRO A 42 6.87 13.76 5.53
CA PRO A 42 8.15 13.17 5.90
C PRO A 42 8.25 11.71 5.44
N ILE A 43 9.27 11.40 4.63
CA ILE A 43 9.61 10.04 4.21
C ILE A 43 10.58 9.43 5.22
N LEU A 44 10.26 8.24 5.73
CA LEU A 44 10.99 7.58 6.82
C LEU A 44 11.88 6.42 6.36
N VAL A 45 11.89 6.13 5.05
CA VAL A 45 12.71 5.09 4.41
C VAL A 45 13.65 5.70 3.37
N ARG A 46 14.68 4.94 2.97
CA ARG A 46 15.63 5.34 1.94
C ARG A 46 15.56 4.44 0.72
N GLU A 47 16.09 4.93 -0.40
CA GLU A 47 16.22 4.12 -1.62
C GLU A 47 17.05 2.86 -1.36
N GLY A 48 16.57 1.71 -1.87
CA GLY A 48 17.20 0.41 -1.66
C GLY A 48 16.93 -0.23 -0.30
N GLU A 49 16.25 0.46 0.62
CA GLU A 49 15.89 -0.10 1.92
C GLU A 49 14.88 -1.25 1.77
N ARG A 50 15.13 -2.36 2.48
CA ARG A 50 14.23 -3.51 2.48
C ARG A 50 13.07 -3.26 3.43
N THR A 51 11.87 -3.12 2.88
CA THR A 51 10.63 -2.93 3.65
C THR A 51 9.91 -4.26 3.91
N VAL A 52 9.20 -4.34 5.03
CA VAL A 52 8.26 -5.43 5.36
C VAL A 52 6.85 -4.85 5.47
N ALA A 53 5.91 -5.43 4.72
CA ALA A 53 4.52 -4.99 4.69
C ALA A 53 3.88 -5.08 6.09
N GLY A 54 3.18 -4.02 6.50
CA GLY A 54 2.53 -3.93 7.81
C GLY A 54 3.49 -3.71 8.98
N THR A 55 4.79 -3.50 8.73
CA THR A 55 5.79 -3.28 9.79
C THR A 55 6.66 -2.06 9.52
N THR A 56 7.22 -1.95 8.30
CA THR A 56 8.05 -0.79 7.95
C THR A 56 7.16 0.42 7.71
N VAL A 57 7.33 1.45 8.54
CA VAL A 57 6.69 2.76 8.34
C VAL A 57 7.48 3.50 7.25
N ILE A 58 6.84 3.79 6.12
CA ILE A 58 7.49 4.45 4.98
C ILE A 58 7.39 5.98 5.02
N ALA A 59 6.39 6.50 5.72
CA ALA A 59 6.11 7.93 5.84
C ALA A 59 5.21 8.21 7.04
N GLU A 60 5.23 9.45 7.54
CA GLU A 60 4.32 9.94 8.58
C GLU A 60 3.34 10.93 8.00
N TRP A 61 2.03 10.72 8.18
CA TRP A 61 1.02 11.61 7.62
C TRP A 61 1.18 13.02 8.21
N PRO A 62 1.19 14.08 7.38
CA PRO A 62 1.34 15.44 7.89
C PRO A 62 0.15 15.80 8.79
N ALA A 63 0.44 16.51 9.88
CA ALA A 63 -0.57 17.05 10.80
C ALA A 63 -1.51 18.04 10.10
#